data_AF-A0A7Y6QSL3-F1
#
_entry.id   AF-A0A7Y6QSL3-F1
#
_cell.length_a   1.000
_cell.length_b   1.000
_cell.length_c   1.000
_cell.angle_alpha   90.00
_cell.angle_beta   90.00
_cell.angle_gamma   90.00
#
_symmetry.space_group_name_H-M   'P 1'
#
loop_
_entity.id
_entity.type
_entity.pdbx_description
1 polymer ?
#
loop_
_entity_poly.entity_id
_entity_poly.type
_entity_poly.pdbx_seq_one_letter_code
_entity_poly.pdbx_strand_id
1 'polypeptide(L)'
;MKHIARKRFGQNFLHDDHVLNSITESIAPRVGDAMVEIGPGLGAMTEQLLRTLPQMHVVELDRDLVARLEKAYTREKLVIHAGDALKFDFSTIPVPVGQKLRVVGNLPYNISSPLLFHLTEFAPLVQDQHFMLQKEVVERMVAEPGSKVYGRLSVMLQWRYQMALLFVVPPEAFDPPPKVDSAIVRMIPIAEPLPCDAATLEAVVQKAFSQRRKVIRNCLAGMFTEEQIAAAGIKPTDRPEMVAMEAYVALANSLSARNSA
;
A
#
# COMPACT_ATOMS: atom_id res chain seq x y z
N MET A 1 -12.39 -11.06 -28.67
CA MET A 1 -11.45 -12.16 -28.36
C MET A 1 -11.21 -12.19 -26.86
N LYS A 2 -11.11 -13.38 -26.23
CA LYS A 2 -10.79 -13.52 -24.81
C LYS A 2 -9.36 -13.02 -24.58
N HIS A 3 -9.15 -12.12 -23.61
CA HIS A 3 -7.79 -11.65 -23.24
C HIS A 3 -7.02 -12.81 -22.61
N ILE A 4 -5.76 -12.99 -22.99
CA ILE A 4 -4.89 -14.03 -22.43
C ILE A 4 -4.00 -13.37 -21.38
N ALA A 5 -4.11 -13.83 -20.13
CA ALA A 5 -3.31 -13.33 -19.02
C ALA A 5 -1.81 -13.40 -19.35
N ARG A 6 -1.10 -12.28 -19.21
CA ARG A 6 0.34 -12.20 -19.44
C ARG A 6 1.07 -12.49 -18.15
N LYS A 7 1.79 -13.62 -18.10
CA LYS A 7 2.60 -14.03 -16.93
C LYS A 7 3.52 -12.92 -16.40
N ARG A 8 4.12 -12.11 -17.28
CA ARG A 8 5.02 -10.99 -16.88
C ARG A 8 4.34 -9.89 -16.07
N PHE A 9 3.01 -9.79 -16.16
CA PHE A 9 2.21 -8.79 -15.46
C PHE A 9 1.49 -9.35 -14.23
N GLY A 10 1.69 -10.63 -13.89
CA GLY A 10 1.08 -11.23 -12.70
C GLY A 10 -0.45 -11.18 -12.68
N GLN A 11 -1.09 -11.20 -13.86
CA GLN A 11 -2.53 -11.00 -14.00
C GLN A 11 -3.33 -12.20 -13.49
N ASN A 12 -4.02 -12.02 -12.36
CA ASN A 12 -5.12 -12.87 -11.89
C ASN A 12 -6.38 -12.01 -11.83
N PHE A 13 -7.40 -12.33 -12.64
CA PHE A 13 -8.59 -11.50 -12.74
C PHE A 13 -9.64 -11.94 -11.73
N LEU A 14 -10.00 -11.05 -10.82
CA LEU A 14 -11.10 -11.26 -9.88
C LEU A 14 -12.41 -11.40 -10.65
N HIS A 15 -13.17 -12.46 -10.40
CA HIS A 15 -14.46 -12.72 -11.06
C HIS A 15 -15.58 -13.14 -10.08
N ASP A 16 -15.27 -13.31 -8.80
CA ASP A 16 -16.27 -13.70 -7.80
C ASP A 16 -17.13 -12.50 -7.37
N ASP A 17 -18.43 -12.58 -7.63
CA ASP A 17 -19.40 -11.52 -7.32
C ASP A 17 -19.56 -11.27 -5.82
N HIS A 18 -19.46 -12.30 -4.97
CA HIS A 18 -19.56 -12.12 -3.52
C HIS A 18 -18.35 -11.36 -2.97
N VAL A 19 -17.16 -11.68 -3.46
CA VAL A 19 -15.93 -10.96 -3.12
C VAL A 19 -16.00 -9.53 -3.62
N LEU A 20 -16.41 -9.30 -4.88
CA LEU A 20 -16.59 -7.96 -5.45
C LEU A 20 -17.57 -7.11 -4.62
N ASN A 21 -18.73 -7.67 -4.25
CA ASN A 21 -19.70 -6.99 -3.41
C ASN A 21 -19.12 -6.65 -2.03
N SER A 22 -18.41 -7.59 -1.39
CA SER A 22 -17.77 -7.36 -0.08
C SER A 22 -16.70 -6.25 -0.14
N ILE A 23 -15.94 -6.18 -1.24
CA ILE A 23 -14.98 -5.10 -1.51
C ILE A 23 -15.71 -3.77 -1.65
N THR A 24 -16.75 -3.71 -2.50
CA THR A 24 -17.51 -2.48 -2.74
C THR A 24 -18.21 -1.98 -1.48
N GLU A 25 -18.78 -2.87 -0.65
CA GLU A 25 -19.36 -2.53 0.65
C GLU A 25 -18.32 -1.96 1.62
N SER A 26 -17.11 -2.54 1.64
CA SER A 26 -16.01 -2.06 2.48
C SER A 26 -15.49 -0.69 2.04
N ILE A 27 -15.44 -0.45 0.72
CA ILE A 27 -15.09 0.85 0.14
C ILE A 27 -16.22 1.86 0.39
N ALA A 28 -17.49 1.46 0.28
CA ALA A 28 -18.65 2.34 0.39
C ALA A 28 -18.51 3.63 -0.46
N PRO A 29 -18.42 3.52 -1.80
CA PRO A 29 -18.30 4.68 -2.69
C PRO A 29 -19.53 5.58 -2.59
N ARG A 30 -19.34 6.89 -2.77
CA ARG A 30 -20.41 7.90 -2.81
C ARG A 30 -20.33 8.71 -4.10
N VAL A 31 -21.46 9.20 -4.59
CA VAL A 31 -21.60 9.94 -5.87
C VAL A 31 -20.62 11.12 -6.00
N GLY A 32 -20.14 11.68 -4.89
CA GLY A 32 -19.18 12.79 -4.88
C GLY A 32 -17.72 12.41 -4.71
N ASP A 33 -17.37 11.14 -4.53
CA ASP A 33 -15.99 10.70 -4.24
C ASP A 33 -15.09 10.82 -5.48
N ALA A 34 -13.90 11.40 -5.31
CA ALA A 34 -12.83 11.29 -6.30
C ALA A 34 -12.06 9.98 -6.10
N MET A 35 -12.11 9.08 -7.08
CA MET A 35 -11.53 7.74 -6.96
C MET A 35 -10.63 7.38 -8.14
N VAL A 36 -9.55 6.66 -7.83
CA VAL A 36 -8.68 6.01 -8.82
C VAL A 36 -8.50 4.53 -8.52
N GLU A 37 -8.65 3.69 -9.55
CA GLU A 37 -8.30 2.27 -9.48
C GLU A 37 -6.95 2.01 -10.16
N ILE A 38 -6.04 1.33 -9.45
CA ILE A 38 -4.77 0.88 -9.98
C ILE A 38 -4.92 -0.55 -10.51
N GLY A 39 -4.62 -0.75 -11.79
CA GLY A 39 -4.70 -2.05 -12.43
C GLY A 39 -6.14 -2.57 -12.55
N PRO A 40 -7.03 -1.87 -13.27
CA PRO A 40 -8.43 -2.26 -13.45
C PRO A 40 -8.61 -3.64 -14.10
N GLY A 41 -7.59 -4.14 -14.81
CA GLY A 41 -7.64 -5.47 -15.40
C GLY A 41 -8.75 -5.57 -16.46
N LEU A 42 -9.66 -6.53 -16.28
CA LEU A 42 -10.84 -6.67 -17.15
C LEU A 42 -12.00 -5.73 -16.77
N GLY A 43 -11.85 -4.93 -15.72
CA GLY A 43 -12.83 -3.93 -15.28
C GLY A 43 -13.85 -4.43 -14.25
N ALA A 44 -13.61 -5.56 -13.57
CA ALA A 44 -14.59 -6.16 -12.66
C ALA A 44 -14.93 -5.26 -11.46
N MET A 45 -13.91 -4.71 -10.79
CA MET A 45 -14.11 -3.74 -9.70
C MET A 45 -14.52 -2.37 -10.26
N THR A 46 -13.95 -1.94 -11.39
CA THR A 46 -14.34 -0.72 -12.11
C THR A 46 -15.85 -0.67 -12.37
N GLU A 47 -16.43 -1.75 -12.88
CA GLU A 47 -17.85 -1.84 -13.19
C GLU A 47 -18.73 -1.66 -11.95
N GLN A 48 -18.36 -2.30 -10.84
CA GLN A 48 -19.08 -2.19 -9.57
C GLN A 48 -19.03 -0.77 -9.00
N LEU A 49 -17.87 -0.13 -9.04
CA LEU A 49 -17.69 1.23 -8.54
C LEU A 49 -18.45 2.26 -9.38
N LEU A 50 -18.45 2.11 -10.71
CA LEU A 50 -19.20 2.96 -11.66
C LEU A 50 -20.74 2.84 -11.55
N ARG A 51 -21.26 1.89 -10.77
CA ARG A 51 -22.70 1.86 -10.43
C ARG A 51 -23.09 3.04 -9.52
N THR A 52 -22.14 3.54 -8.73
CA THR A 52 -22.35 4.66 -7.81
C THR A 52 -21.63 5.93 -8.26
N LEU A 53 -20.43 5.79 -8.79
CA LEU A 53 -19.60 6.92 -9.20
C LEU A 53 -20.02 7.42 -10.59
N PRO A 54 -20.32 8.73 -10.76
CA PRO A 54 -20.62 9.28 -12.07
C PRO A 54 -19.40 9.27 -13.00
N GLN A 55 -18.20 9.38 -12.42
CA GLN A 55 -16.92 9.29 -13.10
C GLN A 55 -15.87 8.71 -12.13
N MET A 56 -14.89 7.97 -12.64
CA MET A 56 -13.67 7.63 -11.89
C MET A 56 -12.44 7.57 -12.79
N HIS A 57 -11.26 7.50 -12.17
CA HIS A 57 -9.98 7.36 -12.85
C HIS A 57 -9.46 5.93 -12.76
N VAL A 58 -8.63 5.53 -13.73
CA VAL A 58 -7.87 4.26 -13.65
C VAL A 58 -6.44 4.46 -14.12
N VAL A 59 -5.50 3.69 -13.56
CA VAL A 59 -4.11 3.62 -14.04
C VAL A 59 -3.83 2.21 -14.53
N GLU A 60 -3.55 2.06 -15.83
CA GLU A 60 -3.33 0.76 -16.48
C GLU A 60 -2.12 0.80 -17.41
N LEU A 61 -1.26 -0.22 -17.32
CA LEU A 61 -0.03 -0.33 -18.10
C LEU A 61 -0.23 -1.17 -19.37
N ASP A 62 -1.08 -2.19 -19.32
CA ASP A 62 -1.32 -3.10 -20.44
C ASP A 62 -2.16 -2.41 -21.52
N ARG A 63 -1.52 -2.07 -22.64
CA ARG A 63 -2.15 -1.38 -23.77
C ARG A 63 -3.39 -2.10 -24.33
N ASP A 64 -3.42 -3.44 -24.24
CA ASP A 64 -4.58 -4.20 -24.72
C ASP A 64 -5.79 -4.03 -23.78
N LEU A 65 -5.53 -3.91 -22.47
CA LEU A 65 -6.55 -3.63 -21.47
C LEU A 65 -7.01 -2.17 -21.53
N VAL A 66 -6.09 -1.22 -21.73
CA VAL A 66 -6.43 0.18 -22.00
C VAL A 66 -7.39 0.27 -23.19
N ALA A 67 -7.03 -0.30 -24.34
CA ALA A 67 -7.88 -0.28 -25.54
C ALA A 67 -9.23 -0.99 -25.34
N ARG A 68 -9.29 -1.99 -24.44
CA ARG A 68 -10.55 -2.65 -24.05
C ARG A 68 -11.42 -1.70 -23.21
N LEU A 69 -10.85 -1.03 -22.22
CA LEU A 69 -11.56 -0.10 -21.35
C LEU A 69 -12.07 1.11 -22.13
N GLU A 70 -11.27 1.65 -23.05
CA GLU A 70 -11.67 2.75 -23.96
C GLU A 70 -12.85 2.39 -24.86
N LYS A 71 -13.02 1.11 -25.21
CA LYS A 71 -14.19 0.62 -25.97
C LYS A 71 -15.41 0.40 -25.09
N ALA A 72 -15.21 0.07 -23.82
CA ALA A 72 -16.29 -0.25 -22.88
C ALA A 72 -16.90 1.00 -22.23
N TYR A 73 -16.11 2.05 -22.04
CA TYR A 73 -16.51 3.24 -21.30
C TYR A 73 -16.23 4.52 -22.08
N THR A 74 -17.14 5.49 -21.96
CA THR A 74 -16.89 6.84 -22.47
C THR A 74 -15.97 7.59 -21.51
N ARG A 75 -15.29 8.64 -22.01
CA ARG A 75 -14.36 9.44 -21.19
C ARG A 75 -15.05 10.21 -20.07
N GLU A 76 -16.35 10.45 -20.19
CA GLU A 76 -17.16 11.08 -19.14
C GLU A 76 -17.36 10.14 -17.96
N LYS A 77 -17.37 8.81 -18.17
CA LYS A 77 -17.48 7.82 -17.10
C LYS A 77 -16.13 7.33 -16.58
N LEU A 78 -15.17 7.11 -17.47
CA LEU A 78 -13.87 6.52 -17.10
C LEU A 78 -12.72 7.29 -17.72
N VAL A 79 -11.90 7.91 -16.87
CA VAL A 79 -10.67 8.59 -17.29
C VAL A 79 -9.50 7.61 -17.16
N ILE A 80 -8.95 7.19 -18.28
CA ILE A 80 -7.91 6.15 -18.33
C ILE A 80 -6.53 6.81 -18.46
N HIS A 81 -5.68 6.58 -17.45
CA HIS A 81 -4.28 6.98 -17.43
C HIS A 81 -3.42 5.79 -17.86
N ALA A 82 -3.00 5.77 -19.13
CA ALA A 82 -2.16 4.71 -19.65
C ALA A 82 -0.71 4.88 -19.17
N GLY A 83 -0.25 4.06 -18.22
CA GLY A 83 1.07 4.24 -17.62
C GLY A 83 1.42 3.26 -16.51
N ASP A 84 2.67 3.33 -16.07
CA ASP A 84 3.19 2.57 -14.93
C ASP A 84 2.80 3.26 -13.62
N ALA A 85 2.02 2.59 -12.77
CA ALA A 85 1.58 3.11 -11.49
C ALA A 85 2.75 3.48 -10.55
N LEU A 86 3.92 2.84 -10.69
CA LEU A 86 5.13 3.17 -9.92
C LEU A 86 5.76 4.52 -10.32
N LYS A 87 5.33 5.10 -11.44
CA LYS A 87 5.84 6.37 -11.98
C LYS A 87 4.74 7.41 -12.14
N PHE A 88 3.49 7.03 -11.83
CA PHE A 88 2.34 7.89 -11.99
C PHE A 88 2.29 8.90 -10.84
N ASP A 89 2.11 10.17 -11.17
CA ASP A 89 1.94 11.24 -10.21
C ASP A 89 0.45 11.34 -9.84
N PHE A 90 0.08 10.76 -8.69
CA PHE A 90 -1.30 10.75 -8.21
C PHE A 90 -1.82 12.15 -7.85
N SER A 91 -0.95 13.15 -7.68
CA SER A 91 -1.36 14.54 -7.43
C SER A 91 -1.98 15.20 -8.67
N THR A 92 -1.77 14.62 -9.85
CA THR A 92 -2.33 15.13 -11.12
C THR A 92 -3.81 14.79 -11.31
N ILE A 93 -4.37 13.90 -10.48
CA ILE A 93 -5.78 13.54 -10.56
C ILE A 93 -6.63 14.68 -9.99
N PRO A 94 -7.62 15.20 -10.74
CA PRO A 94 -8.47 16.28 -10.26
C PRO A 94 -9.34 15.78 -9.10
N VAL A 95 -9.29 16.50 -7.98
CA VAL A 95 -10.10 16.22 -6.78
C VAL A 95 -10.91 17.48 -6.45
N PRO A 96 -12.23 17.37 -6.16
CA PRO A 96 -13.03 18.51 -5.75
C PRO A 96 -12.47 19.22 -4.51
N VAL A 97 -12.63 20.54 -4.44
CA VAL A 97 -12.15 21.34 -3.31
C VAL A 97 -12.71 20.81 -1.99
N GLY A 98 -11.84 20.61 -1.01
CA GLY A 98 -12.21 20.09 0.31
C GLY A 98 -12.34 18.56 0.38
N GLN A 99 -12.08 17.84 -0.72
CA GLN A 99 -12.03 16.39 -0.73
C GLN A 99 -10.59 15.87 -0.88
N LYS A 100 -10.43 14.57 -0.72
CA LYS A 100 -9.18 13.84 -0.93
C LYS A 100 -9.42 12.62 -1.82
N LEU A 101 -8.37 12.18 -2.51
CA LEU A 101 -8.43 11.05 -3.43
C LEU A 101 -8.65 9.73 -2.67
N ARG A 102 -9.50 8.85 -3.20
CA ARG A 102 -9.64 7.46 -2.74
C ARG A 102 -8.93 6.55 -3.73
N VAL A 103 -8.06 5.67 -3.24
CA VAL A 103 -7.24 4.80 -4.10
C VAL A 103 -7.65 3.34 -3.90
N VAL A 104 -7.95 2.63 -4.97
CA VAL A 104 -8.36 1.23 -4.91
C VAL A 104 -7.55 0.39 -5.89
N GLY A 105 -7.51 -0.93 -5.73
CA GLY A 105 -6.94 -1.78 -6.76
C GLY A 105 -6.67 -3.22 -6.35
N ASN A 106 -6.63 -4.10 -7.35
CA ASN A 106 -6.09 -5.45 -7.23
C ASN A 106 -4.63 -5.42 -7.69
N LEU A 107 -3.70 -5.21 -6.76
CA LEU A 107 -2.32 -4.88 -7.14
C LEU A 107 -1.54 -6.14 -7.55
N PRO A 108 -0.79 -6.10 -8.67
CA PRO A 108 0.08 -7.21 -9.04
C PRO A 108 1.14 -7.46 -7.97
N TYR A 109 1.27 -8.73 -7.55
CA TYR A 109 2.09 -9.12 -6.39
C TYR A 109 3.56 -8.72 -6.48
N ASN A 110 4.10 -8.66 -7.70
CA ASN A 110 5.50 -8.32 -7.97
C ASN A 110 5.81 -6.83 -7.75
N ILE A 111 4.81 -5.95 -7.74
CA ILE A 111 4.99 -4.50 -7.56
C ILE A 111 4.32 -3.95 -6.31
N SER A 112 3.63 -4.78 -5.51
CA SER A 112 2.84 -4.31 -4.37
C SER A 112 3.66 -3.50 -3.37
N SER A 113 4.80 -4.02 -2.90
CA SER A 113 5.65 -3.30 -1.93
C SER A 113 6.18 -1.95 -2.47
N PRO A 114 6.85 -1.86 -3.63
CA PRO A 114 7.32 -0.57 -4.13
C PRO A 114 6.17 0.41 -4.41
N LEU A 115 5.00 -0.08 -4.84
CA LEU A 115 3.83 0.79 -5.06
C LEU A 115 3.28 1.35 -3.75
N LEU A 116 3.22 0.53 -2.68
CA LEU A 116 2.81 1.00 -1.35
C LEU A 116 3.75 2.09 -0.82
N PHE A 117 5.07 1.97 -1.06
CA PHE A 117 6.03 3.03 -0.72
C PHE A 117 5.81 4.30 -1.55
N HIS A 118 5.65 4.18 -2.87
CA HIS A 118 5.34 5.30 -3.76
C HIS A 118 4.08 6.05 -3.30
N LEU A 119 3.02 5.33 -2.91
CA LEU A 119 1.78 5.93 -2.41
C LEU A 119 1.94 6.71 -1.10
N THR A 120 2.98 6.46 -0.29
CA THR A 120 3.24 7.23 0.94
C THR A 120 3.54 8.70 0.67
N GLU A 121 4.09 9.01 -0.50
CA GLU A 121 4.40 10.39 -0.93
C GLU A 121 3.11 11.20 -1.15
N PHE A 122 2.03 10.54 -1.58
CA PHE A 122 0.73 11.16 -1.86
C PHE A 122 -0.24 11.10 -0.68
N ALA A 123 0.14 10.48 0.43
CA ALA A 123 -0.73 10.29 1.58
C ALA A 123 -1.39 11.58 2.13
N PRO A 124 -0.79 12.80 2.07
CA PRO A 124 -1.50 14.03 2.43
C PRO A 124 -2.75 14.31 1.58
N LEU A 125 -2.75 13.88 0.32
CA LEU A 125 -3.79 14.08 -0.69
C LEU A 125 -4.85 12.97 -0.72
N VAL A 126 -4.65 11.91 0.07
CA VAL A 126 -5.47 10.70 0.04
C VAL A 126 -6.40 10.64 1.25
N GLN A 127 -7.64 10.19 1.04
CA GLN A 127 -8.63 9.94 2.08
C GLN A 127 -8.43 8.53 2.67
N ASP A 128 -8.43 7.53 1.79
CA ASP A 128 -8.25 6.13 2.14
C ASP A 128 -7.76 5.33 0.92
N GLN A 129 -7.23 4.14 1.21
CA GLN A 129 -6.75 3.20 0.22
C GLN A 129 -7.31 1.80 0.52
N HIS A 130 -7.75 1.09 -0.52
CA HIS A 130 -8.26 -0.28 -0.41
C HIS A 130 -7.59 -1.18 -1.45
N PHE A 131 -6.77 -2.12 -0.99
CA PHE A 131 -6.01 -2.97 -1.88
C PHE A 131 -6.27 -4.43 -1.64
N MET A 132 -6.35 -5.17 -2.74
CA MET A 132 -6.18 -6.62 -2.74
C MET A 132 -4.71 -6.95 -2.99
N LEU A 133 -4.11 -7.69 -2.07
CA LEU A 133 -2.71 -8.10 -2.05
C LEU A 133 -2.62 -9.57 -1.66
N GLN A 134 -1.44 -10.19 -1.80
CA GLN A 134 -1.19 -11.48 -1.16
C GLN A 134 -1.42 -11.38 0.36
N LYS A 135 -2.05 -12.39 0.93
CA LYS A 135 -2.37 -12.45 2.36
C LYS A 135 -1.15 -12.20 3.23
N GLU A 136 0.00 -12.83 2.91
CA GLU A 136 1.24 -12.65 3.68
C GLU A 136 1.74 -11.20 3.68
N VAL A 137 1.49 -10.45 2.59
CA VAL A 137 1.89 -9.04 2.52
C VAL A 137 0.98 -8.21 3.43
N VAL A 138 -0.33 -8.45 3.40
CA VAL A 138 -1.28 -7.78 4.29
C VAL A 138 -0.96 -8.08 5.76
N GLU A 139 -0.71 -9.34 6.10
CA GLU A 139 -0.32 -9.75 7.46
C GLU A 139 0.95 -9.03 7.94
N ARG A 140 1.92 -8.81 7.06
CA ARG A 140 3.12 -8.01 7.37
C ARG A 140 2.77 -6.53 7.58
N MET A 141 1.87 -5.96 6.79
CA MET A 141 1.49 -4.55 6.91
C MET A 141 0.85 -4.27 8.28
N VAL A 142 -0.03 -5.15 8.74
CA VAL A 142 -0.78 -5.00 10.01
C VAL A 142 -0.13 -5.73 11.19
N ALA A 143 1.11 -6.21 11.04
CA ALA A 143 1.80 -6.95 12.09
C ALA A 143 2.09 -6.05 13.30
N GLU A 144 1.89 -6.57 14.50
CA GLU A 144 2.31 -5.92 15.74
C GLU A 144 3.78 -6.24 16.08
N PRO A 145 4.48 -5.35 16.82
CA PRO A 145 5.81 -5.63 17.34
C PRO A 145 5.85 -6.95 18.12
N GLY A 146 6.91 -7.72 17.93
CA GLY A 146 7.12 -9.06 18.47
C GLY A 146 6.57 -10.20 17.59
N SER A 147 5.78 -9.87 16.56
CA SER A 147 5.35 -10.87 15.57
C SER A 147 6.49 -11.28 14.63
N LYS A 148 6.48 -12.55 14.20
CA LYS A 148 7.47 -13.11 13.25
C LYS A 148 7.43 -12.45 11.85
N VAL A 149 6.29 -11.84 11.51
CA VAL A 149 6.04 -11.16 10.24
C VAL A 149 6.23 -9.64 10.33
N TYR A 150 6.45 -9.10 11.55
CA TYR A 150 6.77 -7.68 11.73
C TYR A 150 8.13 -7.35 11.10
N GLY A 151 8.20 -6.24 10.38
CA GLY A 151 9.38 -5.91 9.58
C GLY A 151 9.40 -4.47 9.07
N ARG A 152 10.33 -4.21 8.14
CA ARG A 152 10.46 -2.91 7.48
C ARG A 152 9.13 -2.39 6.92
N LEU A 153 8.37 -3.26 6.24
CA LEU A 153 7.09 -2.89 5.64
C LEU A 153 6.09 -2.44 6.72
N SER A 154 6.04 -3.14 7.85
CA SER A 154 5.18 -2.81 8.99
C SER A 154 5.51 -1.42 9.52
N VAL A 155 6.77 -1.18 9.91
CA VAL A 155 7.21 0.10 10.51
C VAL A 155 6.91 1.28 9.58
N MET A 156 7.33 1.19 8.32
CA MET A 156 7.22 2.32 7.39
C MET A 156 5.77 2.67 7.04
N LEU A 157 4.91 1.66 6.89
CA LEU A 157 3.50 1.90 6.57
C LEU A 157 2.71 2.30 7.81
N GLN A 158 2.95 1.70 8.97
CA GLN A 158 2.28 2.07 10.23
C GLN A 158 2.65 3.48 10.70
N TRP A 159 3.85 3.95 10.37
CA TRP A 159 4.22 5.35 10.60
C TRP A 159 3.32 6.32 9.82
N ARG A 160 2.85 5.93 8.63
CA ARG A 160 2.08 6.81 7.74
C ARG A 160 0.57 6.55 7.74
N TYR A 161 0.14 5.33 8.05
CA TYR A 161 -1.23 4.86 7.88
C TYR A 161 -1.73 4.09 9.09
N GLN A 162 -3.00 4.26 9.42
CA GLN A 162 -3.79 3.28 10.18
C GLN A 162 -4.28 2.22 9.21
N MET A 163 -4.06 0.94 9.52
CA MET A 163 -4.36 -0.15 8.60
C MET A 163 -5.16 -1.27 9.26
N ALA A 164 -6.02 -1.92 8.47
CA ALA A 164 -6.78 -3.07 8.91
C ALA A 164 -6.89 -4.11 7.79
N LEU A 165 -6.62 -5.37 8.11
CA LEU A 165 -7.03 -6.51 7.29
C LEU A 165 -8.55 -6.62 7.41
N LEU A 166 -9.26 -6.48 6.30
CA LEU A 166 -10.73 -6.52 6.27
C LEU A 166 -11.22 -7.96 6.17
N PHE A 167 -10.76 -8.71 5.15
CA PHE A 167 -11.05 -10.13 4.96
C PHE A 167 -10.05 -10.79 4.01
N VAL A 168 -10.02 -12.13 4.04
CA VAL A 168 -9.21 -12.99 3.16
C VAL A 168 -10.02 -13.38 1.93
N VAL A 169 -9.37 -13.44 0.77
CA VAL A 169 -9.95 -13.82 -0.51
C VAL A 169 -9.23 -15.08 -1.02
N PRO A 170 -9.96 -16.19 -1.23
CA PRO A 170 -9.33 -17.45 -1.60
C PRO A 170 -9.01 -17.50 -3.12
N PRO A 171 -8.10 -18.37 -3.57
CA PRO A 171 -7.64 -18.42 -4.96
C PRO A 171 -8.73 -18.66 -6.01
N GLU A 172 -9.78 -19.40 -5.67
CA GLU A 172 -10.92 -19.70 -6.54
C GLU A 172 -11.74 -18.47 -6.94
N ALA A 173 -11.53 -17.32 -6.31
CA ALA A 173 -12.15 -16.06 -6.70
C ALA A 173 -11.55 -15.45 -7.99
N PHE A 174 -10.49 -16.05 -8.54
CA PHE A 174 -9.71 -15.50 -9.65
C PHE A 174 -9.61 -16.47 -10.84
N ASP A 175 -9.50 -15.89 -12.06
CA ASP A 175 -9.19 -16.59 -13.30
C ASP A 175 -7.97 -15.94 -13.99
N PRO A 176 -6.83 -16.63 -14.12
CA PRO A 176 -6.52 -17.91 -13.47
C PRO A 176 -6.36 -17.76 -11.94
N PRO A 177 -6.54 -18.85 -11.17
CA PRO A 177 -6.36 -18.81 -9.72
C PRO A 177 -4.88 -18.62 -9.33
N PRO A 178 -4.56 -17.73 -8.36
CA PRO A 178 -3.23 -17.64 -7.79
C PRO A 178 -2.87 -18.90 -6.99
N LYS A 179 -1.59 -19.01 -6.58
CA LYS A 179 -1.12 -20.14 -5.76
C LYS A 179 -1.27 -19.92 -4.25
N VAL A 180 -1.68 -18.73 -3.85
CA VAL A 180 -1.73 -18.28 -2.46
C VAL A 180 -2.99 -17.46 -2.26
N ASP A 181 -3.44 -17.39 -1.01
CA ASP A 181 -4.55 -16.52 -0.62
C ASP A 181 -4.21 -15.05 -0.87
N SER A 182 -5.24 -14.27 -1.21
CA SER A 182 -5.21 -12.81 -1.18
C SER A 182 -5.91 -12.29 0.07
N ALA A 183 -5.77 -11.01 0.36
CA ALA A 183 -6.53 -10.33 1.40
C ALA A 183 -6.79 -8.88 1.01
N ILE A 184 -7.89 -8.34 1.53
CA ILE A 184 -8.24 -6.92 1.40
C ILE A 184 -7.71 -6.18 2.62
N VAL A 185 -6.97 -5.10 2.36
CA VAL A 185 -6.47 -4.17 3.38
C VAL A 185 -7.07 -2.79 3.16
N ARG A 186 -7.51 -2.16 4.23
CA ARG A 186 -7.81 -0.73 4.26
C ARG A 186 -6.64 0.01 4.88
N MET A 187 -6.24 1.13 4.28
CA MET A 187 -5.19 2.02 4.79
C MET A 187 -5.73 3.45 4.82
N ILE A 188 -5.62 4.13 5.95
CA ILE A 188 -6.09 5.50 6.14
C ILE A 188 -4.88 6.34 6.55
N PRO A 189 -4.49 7.39 5.79
CA PRO A 189 -3.39 8.27 6.19
C PRO A 189 -3.61 8.83 7.59
N ILE A 190 -2.61 8.73 8.45
CA ILE A 190 -2.61 9.41 9.74
C ILE A 190 -2.55 10.92 9.46
N ALA A 191 -3.45 11.68 10.08
CA ALA A 191 -3.55 13.13 9.89
C ALA A 191 -2.28 13.84 10.37
N GLU A 192 -1.78 13.43 11.54
CA GLU A 192 -0.58 13.95 12.18
C GLU A 192 0.35 12.76 12.52
N PRO A 193 1.14 12.25 11.57
CA PRO A 193 2.11 11.20 11.86
C PRO A 193 3.20 11.75 12.78
N LEU A 194 3.89 10.87 13.51
CA LEU A 194 5.03 11.29 14.32
C LEU A 194 6.05 12.02 13.43
N PRO A 195 6.51 13.23 13.82
CA PRO A 195 7.39 14.02 12.98
C PRO A 195 8.70 13.27 12.77
N CYS A 196 9.03 12.99 11.52
CA CYS A 196 10.25 12.28 11.15
C CYS A 196 10.57 12.55 9.67
N ASP A 197 11.85 12.66 9.35
CA ASP A 197 12.29 12.59 7.95
C ASP A 197 12.14 11.15 7.43
N ALA A 198 11.41 10.98 6.33
CA ALA A 198 11.07 9.66 5.79
C ALA A 198 12.32 8.87 5.34
N ALA A 199 13.28 9.55 4.70
CA ALA A 199 14.50 8.93 4.22
C ALA A 199 15.39 8.45 5.38
N THR A 200 15.48 9.26 6.45
CA THR A 200 16.20 8.90 7.66
C THR A 200 15.55 7.72 8.38
N LEU A 201 14.21 7.70 8.51
CA LEU A 201 13.49 6.56 9.06
C LEU A 201 13.76 5.29 8.26
N GLU A 202 13.65 5.37 6.93
CA GLU A 202 13.90 4.22 6.05
C GLU A 202 15.33 3.68 6.24
N ALA A 203 16.33 4.55 6.31
CA ALA A 203 17.73 4.14 6.51
C ALA A 203 17.93 3.40 7.84
N VAL A 204 17.33 3.89 8.93
CA VAL A 204 17.41 3.25 10.25
C VAL A 204 16.74 1.88 10.22
N VAL A 205 15.50 1.81 9.73
CA VAL A 205 14.70 0.57 9.69
C VAL A 205 15.35 -0.45 8.76
N GLN A 206 15.83 -0.03 7.59
CA GLN A 206 16.55 -0.90 6.66
C GLN A 206 17.80 -1.50 7.31
N LYS A 207 18.59 -0.68 8.02
CA LYS A 207 19.78 -1.18 8.72
C LYS A 207 19.40 -2.18 9.81
N ALA A 208 18.38 -1.88 10.62
CA ALA A 208 17.92 -2.76 11.69
C ALA A 208 17.49 -4.14 11.16
N PHE A 209 16.68 -4.18 10.10
CA PHE A 209 16.13 -5.42 9.58
C PHE A 209 17.07 -6.20 8.64
N SER A 210 18.21 -5.63 8.22
CA SER A 210 19.23 -6.32 7.41
C SER A 210 19.80 -7.58 8.10
N GLN A 211 19.81 -7.60 9.43
CA GLN A 211 20.29 -8.72 10.24
C GLN A 211 19.25 -9.13 11.29
N ARG A 212 17.97 -9.24 10.91
CA ARG A 212 16.80 -9.47 11.81
C ARG A 212 16.94 -10.53 12.92
N ARG A 213 17.83 -11.51 12.76
CA ARG A 213 18.07 -12.58 13.75
C ARG A 213 19.03 -12.16 14.89
N LYS A 214 19.78 -11.07 14.72
CA LYS A 214 20.66 -10.51 15.74
C LYS A 214 19.90 -9.51 16.62
N VAL A 215 20.48 -9.23 17.79
CA VAL A 215 20.01 -8.16 18.68
C VAL A 215 20.25 -6.78 18.06
N ILE A 216 19.42 -5.80 18.38
CA ILE A 216 19.34 -4.52 17.69
C ILE A 216 20.62 -3.70 17.82
N ARG A 217 21.33 -3.78 18.96
CA ARG A 217 22.67 -3.17 19.10
C ARG A 217 23.66 -3.62 18.03
N ASN A 218 23.58 -4.88 17.62
CA ASN A 218 24.47 -5.44 16.60
C ASN A 218 23.99 -5.07 15.19
N CYS A 219 22.67 -4.99 14.98
CA CYS A 219 22.11 -4.56 13.69
C CYS A 219 22.42 -3.09 13.40
N LEU A 220 22.32 -2.24 14.42
CA LEU A 220 22.51 -0.79 14.33
C LEU A 220 23.94 -0.32 14.61
N ALA A 221 24.87 -1.24 14.89
CA ALA A 221 26.27 -0.94 15.16
C ALA A 221 26.87 -0.01 14.10
N GLY A 222 27.58 1.03 14.54
CA GLY A 222 28.15 2.08 13.68
C GLY A 222 27.16 3.13 13.18
N MET A 223 25.86 3.01 13.48
CA MET A 223 24.89 4.11 13.31
C MET A 223 24.44 4.67 14.67
N PHE A 224 24.36 3.81 15.68
CA PHE A 224 23.99 4.19 17.05
C PHE A 224 24.88 3.48 18.08
N THR A 225 25.12 4.13 19.23
CA THR A 225 25.70 3.49 20.42
C THR A 225 24.60 2.79 21.24
N GLU A 226 24.98 1.94 22.21
CA GLU A 226 23.99 1.29 23.09
C GLU A 226 23.21 2.33 23.93
N GLU A 227 23.87 3.40 24.36
CA GLU A 227 23.25 4.49 25.13
C GLU A 227 22.19 5.22 24.29
N GLN A 228 22.47 5.46 23.00
CA GLN A 228 21.51 6.09 22.08
C GLN A 228 20.30 5.18 21.81
N ILE A 229 20.52 3.87 21.70
CA ILE A 229 19.46 2.88 21.57
C ILE A 229 18.58 2.88 22.83
N ALA A 230 19.20 2.86 24.01
CA ALA A 230 18.48 2.91 25.29
C ALA A 230 17.71 4.23 25.47
N ALA A 231 18.29 5.37 25.07
CA ALA A 231 17.64 6.68 25.11
C ALA A 231 16.40 6.77 24.21
N ALA A 232 16.35 6.00 23.12
CA ALA A 232 15.17 5.85 22.28
C ALA A 232 14.11 4.88 22.87
N GLY A 233 14.29 4.42 24.11
CA GLY A 233 13.37 3.50 24.79
C GLY A 233 13.52 2.04 24.37
N ILE A 234 14.63 1.67 23.71
CA ILE A 234 14.85 0.32 23.19
C ILE A 234 15.82 -0.43 24.08
N LYS A 235 15.49 -1.65 24.48
CA LYS A 235 16.47 -2.53 25.14
C LYS A 235 17.51 -3.00 24.11
N PRO A 236 18.82 -2.73 24.28
CA PRO A 236 19.83 -3.07 23.27
C PRO A 236 19.90 -4.56 22.90
N THR A 237 19.42 -5.44 23.79
CA THR A 237 19.37 -6.89 23.59
C THR A 237 18.11 -7.38 22.85
N ASP A 238 17.14 -6.51 22.58
CA ASP A 238 15.95 -6.89 21.82
C ASP A 238 16.31 -7.16 20.36
N ARG A 239 15.50 -7.96 19.67
CA ARG A 239 15.62 -8.12 18.21
C ARG A 239 14.85 -7.01 17.50
N PRO A 240 15.23 -6.63 16.26
CA PRO A 240 14.52 -5.62 15.48
C PRO A 240 13.00 -5.82 15.42
N GLU A 241 12.55 -7.08 15.34
CA GLU A 241 11.13 -7.42 15.27
C GLU A 241 10.35 -7.12 16.57
N MET A 242 11.01 -6.94 17.71
CA MET A 242 10.38 -6.59 19.00
C MET A 242 10.16 -5.09 19.19
N VAL A 243 10.77 -4.25 18.34
CA VAL A 243 10.84 -2.80 18.55
C VAL A 243 9.66 -2.11 17.87
N ALA A 244 8.93 -1.30 18.63
CA ALA A 244 7.78 -0.55 18.13
C ALA A 244 8.18 0.56 17.15
N MET A 245 7.24 0.97 16.29
CA MET A 245 7.46 1.99 15.24
C MET A 245 7.94 3.32 15.83
N GLU A 246 7.39 3.74 16.96
CA GLU A 246 7.69 4.99 17.65
C GLU A 246 9.16 5.06 18.08
N ALA A 247 9.73 3.93 18.50
CA ALA A 247 11.13 3.87 18.91
C ALA A 247 12.08 3.97 17.71
N TYR A 248 11.69 3.45 16.53
CA TYR A 248 12.42 3.69 15.28
C TYR A 248 12.37 5.15 14.86
N VAL A 249 11.22 5.82 15.02
CA VAL A 249 11.10 7.27 14.79
C VAL A 249 12.00 8.06 15.73
N ALA A 250 12.04 7.70 17.03
CA ALA A 250 12.93 8.34 18.00
C ALA A 250 14.41 8.20 17.61
N LEU A 251 14.84 7.00 17.17
CA LEU A 251 16.19 6.77 16.66
C LEU A 251 16.48 7.66 15.44
N ALA A 252 15.58 7.69 14.46
CA ALA A 252 15.74 8.50 13.25
C ALA A 252 15.90 10.00 13.57
N ASN A 253 15.03 10.54 14.42
CA ASN A 253 15.10 11.95 14.83
C ASN A 253 16.41 12.30 15.56
N SER A 254 17.01 11.36 16.30
CA SER A 254 18.30 11.57 16.95
C SER A 254 19.49 11.66 15.96
N LEU A 255 19.34 11.19 14.71
CA LEU A 255 20.34 11.41 13.65
C LEU A 255 20.21 12.80 13.05
N SER A 256 18.99 13.25 12.77
CA SER A 256 18.75 14.56 12.16
C SER A 256 19.24 15.70 13.07
N ALA A 257 19.01 15.60 14.39
CA ALA A 257 19.50 16.57 15.35
C ALA A 257 21.03 16.72 15.38
N ARG A 258 21.78 15.68 14.97
CA ARG A 258 23.24 15.71 14.87
C ARG A 258 23.76 16.39 13.61
N ASN A 259 22.98 16.39 12.53
CA ASN A 259 23.38 17.02 11.26
C ASN A 259 23.05 18.52 11.23
N SER A 260 22.24 19.00 12.17
CA SER A 260 21.88 20.42 12.34
C SER A 260 22.69 21.13 13.44
N ALA A 261 23.59 20.43 14.12
CA ALA A 261 24.50 20.94 15.15
C ALA A 261 25.94 20.91 14.64
#